data_AF-A0A2V9CB67-F1
#
_entry.id   AF-A0A2V9CB67-F1
#
_cell.length_a   1.000
_cell.length_b   1.000
_cell.length_c   1.000
_cell.angle_alpha   90.00
_cell.angle_beta   90.00
_cell.angle_gamma   90.00
#
_symmetry.space_group_name_H-M   'P 1'
#
loop_
_entity.id
_entity.type
_entity.pdbx_description
1 polymer ?
#
loop_
_entity_poly.entity_id
_entity_poly.type
_entity_poly.pdbx_seq_one_letter_code
_entity_poly.pdbx_strand_id
1 'polypeptide(L)'
;MKNRLRIAITLALQLSLALAPAASHAGTVVLKRAFVEKYKNRATADIEFIIDHAHKKPNAISSDGQDGDLHSSGRAPNEVGLPMVAEVMNAKSQTAGVNLIRQNEGKNQPIPLSGAWRIWFEHPSATDQIQGQPVPVPKDTNPAHVFEVHPITQLQTTSVLSAFQSIPGYQAYDAETAFSSYESMTVTVRANSSAIGIKAPKAGYNYAEFVMELQGPPQQVADGVLVLATVLDTEGSTVVGQLRRMVFVAGTEPATKVKGLKKGDRLHVLGIPRVNLERIAYLASQNGQNPVTTKLPYEMIIVGAFPD
;
A
#
# COMPACT_ATOMS: atom_id res chain seq x y z
N MET A 1 73.49 15.92 34.20
CA MET A 1 72.48 15.70 35.26
C MET A 1 71.11 15.47 34.63
N LYS A 2 70.47 14.33 34.96
CA LYS A 2 69.04 13.95 34.75
C LYS A 2 68.60 13.82 33.28
N ASN A 3 68.70 12.66 32.62
CA ASN A 3 67.90 11.42 32.75
C ASN A 3 66.37 11.63 32.63
N ARG A 4 65.76 11.11 31.54
CA ARG A 4 64.54 10.25 31.46
C ARG A 4 64.10 10.15 29.99
N LEU A 5 64.30 9.01 29.31
CA LEU A 5 63.54 7.75 29.32
C LEU A 5 62.41 7.74 28.27
N ARG A 6 62.68 6.94 27.23
CA ARG A 6 61.81 6.10 26.37
C ARG A 6 60.30 6.31 26.44
N ILE A 7 59.64 6.23 25.28
CA ILE A 7 58.63 5.20 24.95
C ILE A 7 58.24 5.36 23.47
N ALA A 8 58.44 4.30 22.69
CA ALA A 8 57.82 4.12 21.39
C ALA A 8 56.39 3.62 21.61
N ILE A 9 55.40 4.26 20.99
CA ILE A 9 54.06 3.70 20.84
C ILE A 9 53.73 3.72 19.36
N THR A 10 53.86 2.54 18.76
CA THR A 10 53.22 2.16 17.51
C THR A 10 51.70 2.23 17.74
N LEU A 11 51.03 3.27 17.21
CA LEU A 11 49.58 3.28 17.21
C LEU A 11 49.10 2.57 15.94
N ALA A 12 48.74 1.31 16.09
CA ALA A 12 48.00 0.56 15.10
C ALA A 12 46.67 1.29 14.84
N LEU A 13 46.44 1.71 13.60
CA LEU A 13 45.17 2.24 13.15
C LEU A 13 44.18 1.07 13.08
N GLN A 14 43.48 0.80 14.20
CA GLN A 14 42.38 -0.15 14.22
C GLN A 14 41.27 0.39 13.32
N LEU A 15 41.04 -0.35 12.24
CA LEU A 15 39.89 -0.22 11.35
C LEU A 15 38.63 -0.57 12.15
N SER A 16 38.06 0.39 12.87
CA SER A 16 36.71 0.25 13.41
C SER A 16 35.73 0.41 12.26
N LEU A 17 35.39 -0.72 11.65
CA LEU A 17 34.19 -0.86 10.81
C LEU A 17 32.99 -0.65 11.73
N ALA A 18 32.63 0.62 11.95
CA ALA A 18 31.34 0.95 12.52
C ALA A 18 30.30 0.53 11.47
N LEU A 19 29.72 -0.65 11.67
CA LEU A 19 28.43 -1.00 11.09
C LEU A 19 27.42 0.02 11.63
N ALA A 20 27.33 1.17 10.96
CA ALA A 20 26.17 2.03 11.08
C ALA A 20 24.96 1.15 10.72
N PRO A 21 23.91 1.08 11.55
CA PRO A 21 22.66 0.48 11.11
C PRO A 21 22.29 1.19 9.81
N ALA A 22 22.08 0.42 8.74
CA ALA A 22 21.63 0.96 7.47
C ALA A 22 20.43 1.87 7.78
N ALA A 23 20.58 3.17 7.52
CA ALA A 23 19.52 4.13 7.76
C ALA A 23 18.29 3.61 7.01
N SER A 24 17.25 3.21 7.75
CA SER A 24 16.00 2.78 7.15
C SER A 24 15.53 3.92 6.25
N HIS A 25 15.45 3.67 4.94
CA HIS A 25 15.09 4.68 3.96
C HIS A 25 13.65 5.15 4.25
N ALA A 26 13.52 6.32 4.85
CA ALA A 26 12.23 6.94 5.11
C ALA A 26 11.86 7.82 3.92
N GLY A 27 10.73 7.52 3.27
CA GLY A 27 10.19 8.34 2.20
C GLY A 27 9.25 9.42 2.73
N THR A 28 9.12 10.51 1.99
CA THR A 28 8.07 11.51 2.21
C THR A 28 7.13 11.54 1.01
N VAL A 29 5.83 11.55 1.27
CA VAL A 29 4.83 11.92 0.28
C VAL A 29 4.07 13.16 0.73
N VAL A 30 3.87 14.10 -0.18
CA VAL A 30 3.10 15.33 0.06
C VAL A 30 1.87 15.32 -0.83
N LEU A 31 0.71 15.24 -0.21
CA LEU A 31 -0.60 15.15 -0.86
C LEU A 31 -1.31 16.50 -0.80
N LYS A 32 -1.99 16.87 -1.87
CA LYS A 32 -2.96 17.98 -1.86
C LYS A 32 -4.11 17.61 -0.92
N ARG A 33 -4.55 18.55 -0.08
CA ARG A 33 -5.73 18.32 0.78
C ARG A 33 -6.98 17.91 -0.01
N ALA A 34 -7.17 18.50 -1.20
CA ALA A 34 -8.28 18.13 -2.08
C ALA A 34 -8.23 16.65 -2.51
N PHE A 35 -7.03 16.10 -2.73
CA PHE A 35 -6.87 14.68 -3.03
C PHE A 35 -7.23 13.82 -1.81
N VAL A 36 -6.73 14.18 -0.62
CA VAL A 36 -7.05 13.47 0.63
C VAL A 36 -8.55 13.47 0.89
N GLU A 37 -9.21 14.62 0.79
CA GLU A 37 -10.66 14.74 0.97
C GLU A 37 -11.45 13.94 -0.06
N LYS A 38 -11.01 13.92 -1.33
CA LYS A 38 -11.64 13.15 -2.40
C LYS A 38 -11.58 11.64 -2.16
N TYR A 39 -10.48 11.12 -1.60
CA TYR A 39 -10.24 9.67 -1.56
C TYR A 39 -10.31 9.02 -0.17
N LYS A 40 -10.23 9.77 0.95
CA LYS A 40 -10.04 9.21 2.31
C LYS A 40 -11.03 8.14 2.76
N ASN A 41 -12.24 8.13 2.19
CA ASN A 41 -13.30 7.16 2.48
C ASN A 41 -13.80 6.43 1.22
N ARG A 42 -12.98 6.39 0.17
CA ARG A 42 -13.28 5.71 -1.10
C ARG A 42 -12.51 4.41 -1.18
N ALA A 43 -13.07 3.42 -1.86
CA ALA A 43 -12.39 2.17 -2.14
C ALA A 43 -11.49 2.32 -3.38
N THR A 44 -11.98 2.99 -4.43
CA THR A 44 -11.32 3.05 -5.74
C THR A 44 -10.89 4.46 -6.14
N ALA A 45 -9.98 4.50 -7.11
CA ALA A 45 -9.66 5.70 -7.88
C ALA A 45 -9.90 5.42 -9.36
N ASP A 46 -10.66 6.32 -10.00
CA ASP A 46 -10.81 6.37 -11.45
C ASP A 46 -9.78 7.37 -11.99
N ILE A 47 -8.96 6.93 -12.94
CA ILE A 47 -7.81 7.67 -13.45
C ILE A 47 -7.66 7.51 -14.96
N GLU A 48 -7.03 8.50 -15.59
CA GLU A 48 -6.52 8.40 -16.95
C GLU A 48 -5.04 7.97 -16.89
N PHE A 49 -4.80 6.67 -17.03
CA PHE A 49 -3.49 6.06 -16.80
C PHE A 49 -2.70 5.91 -18.10
N ILE A 50 -1.48 6.44 -18.12
CA ILE A 50 -0.50 6.19 -19.16
C ILE A 50 0.38 5.03 -18.70
N ILE A 51 0.32 3.91 -19.42
CA ILE A 51 1.15 2.73 -19.14
C ILE A 51 2.52 2.93 -19.79
N ASP A 52 3.54 3.15 -18.97
CA ASP A 52 4.90 3.38 -19.44
C ASP A 52 5.68 2.06 -19.57
N HIS A 53 5.60 1.19 -18.55
CA HIS A 53 6.21 -0.14 -18.57
C HIS A 53 5.30 -1.19 -17.94
N ALA A 54 5.35 -2.42 -18.44
CA ALA A 54 4.64 -3.55 -17.84
C ALA A 54 5.49 -4.83 -17.84
N HIS A 55 5.27 -5.70 -16.84
CA HIS A 55 5.86 -7.03 -16.86
C HIS A 55 5.45 -7.79 -18.13
N LYS A 56 6.38 -8.56 -18.70
CA LYS A 56 6.10 -9.33 -19.91
C LYS A 56 5.19 -10.52 -19.65
N LYS A 57 5.22 -11.06 -18.43
CA LYS A 57 4.36 -12.15 -17.96
C LYS A 57 3.93 -11.84 -16.53
N PRO A 58 2.79 -12.35 -16.07
CA PRO A 58 2.47 -12.34 -14.65
C PRO A 58 3.61 -12.91 -13.80
N ASN A 59 3.73 -12.45 -12.56
CA ASN A 59 4.67 -13.01 -11.60
C ASN A 59 4.37 -14.51 -11.41
N ALA A 60 5.36 -15.27 -10.94
CA ALA A 60 5.08 -16.63 -10.49
C ALA A 60 4.17 -16.56 -9.26
N ILE A 61 3.56 -17.69 -8.90
CA ILE A 61 2.77 -17.81 -7.67
C ILE A 61 3.59 -18.68 -6.70
N SER A 62 4.06 -18.06 -5.62
CA SER A 62 4.69 -18.73 -4.47
C SER A 62 4.51 -17.91 -3.18
N SER A 63 5.46 -17.04 -2.85
CA SER A 63 5.51 -16.24 -1.61
C SER A 63 6.06 -14.84 -1.93
N ASP A 64 5.97 -13.93 -0.96
CA ASP A 64 6.52 -12.58 -1.07
C ASP A 64 5.96 -11.85 -2.32
N GLY A 65 6.82 -11.30 -3.18
CA GLY A 65 6.42 -10.64 -4.43
C GLY A 65 6.05 -11.59 -5.59
N GLN A 66 5.96 -12.89 -5.36
CA GLN A 66 5.48 -13.88 -6.34
C GLN A 66 4.01 -14.18 -6.07
N ASP A 67 3.15 -13.20 -6.26
CA ASP A 67 1.70 -13.21 -5.97
C ASP A 67 0.83 -13.41 -7.24
N GLY A 68 1.45 -13.70 -8.38
CA GLY A 68 0.73 -13.92 -9.64
C GLY A 68 0.09 -12.66 -10.24
N ASP A 69 0.45 -11.47 -9.76
CA ASP A 69 0.01 -10.22 -10.34
C ASP A 69 0.62 -9.96 -11.74
N LEU A 70 0.12 -8.93 -12.43
CA LEU A 70 0.83 -8.29 -13.53
C LEU A 70 1.08 -6.83 -13.17
N HIS A 71 2.32 -6.57 -12.80
CA HIS A 71 2.80 -5.24 -12.44
C HIS A 71 2.98 -4.32 -13.65
N SER A 72 2.51 -3.07 -13.54
CA SER A 72 2.75 -2.01 -14.52
C SER A 72 3.05 -0.67 -13.85
N SER A 73 4.06 0.04 -14.33
CA SER A 73 4.34 1.41 -13.93
C SER A 73 3.77 2.38 -14.93
N GLY A 74 3.43 3.57 -14.45
CA GLY A 74 2.85 4.58 -15.31
C GLY A 74 2.59 5.90 -14.61
N ARG A 75 1.79 6.72 -15.27
CA ARG A 75 1.50 8.10 -14.83
C ARG A 75 0.02 8.41 -14.99
N ALA A 76 -0.57 9.01 -13.96
CA ALA A 76 -1.88 9.66 -14.01
C ALA A 76 -1.75 11.11 -13.49
N PRO A 77 -1.23 12.05 -14.31
CA PRO A 77 -0.78 13.35 -13.84
C PRO A 77 -1.91 14.25 -13.31
N ASN A 78 -3.15 14.03 -13.77
CA ASN A 78 -4.28 14.87 -13.42
C ASN A 78 -4.97 14.41 -12.13
N GLU A 79 -5.10 13.10 -11.93
CA GLU A 79 -5.84 12.52 -10.81
C GLU A 79 -4.95 12.16 -9.63
N VAL A 80 -3.75 11.64 -9.89
CA VAL A 80 -2.82 11.14 -8.88
C VAL A 80 -1.62 12.06 -8.73
N GLY A 81 -0.93 12.41 -9.82
CA GLY A 81 0.20 13.33 -9.79
C GLY A 81 1.38 12.87 -8.90
N LEU A 82 1.59 11.56 -8.78
CA LEU A 82 2.71 10.92 -8.08
C LEU A 82 3.30 9.79 -8.95
N PRO A 83 4.57 9.40 -8.74
CA PRO A 83 5.07 8.12 -9.21
C PRO A 83 4.18 6.98 -8.70
N MET A 84 3.78 6.09 -9.59
CA MET A 84 2.80 5.06 -9.26
C MET A 84 2.97 3.78 -10.09
N VAL A 85 2.39 2.72 -9.56
CA VAL A 85 2.19 1.45 -10.25
C VAL A 85 0.71 1.08 -10.21
N ALA A 86 0.31 0.17 -11.10
CA ALA A 86 -1.01 -0.41 -11.16
C ALA A 86 -0.89 -1.90 -11.47
N GLU A 87 -1.64 -2.72 -10.74
CA GLU A 87 -1.47 -4.17 -10.73
C GLU A 87 -2.78 -4.91 -11.00
N VAL A 88 -2.74 -5.86 -11.94
CA VAL A 88 -3.81 -6.84 -12.09
C VAL A 88 -3.50 -8.03 -11.18
N MET A 89 -4.26 -8.21 -10.11
CA MET A 89 -4.14 -9.42 -9.27
C MET A 89 -4.64 -10.66 -10.03
N ASN A 90 -4.16 -11.85 -9.66
CA ASN A 90 -4.56 -13.11 -10.31
C ASN A 90 -4.42 -13.06 -11.85
N ALA A 91 -3.39 -12.39 -12.37
CA ALA A 91 -3.35 -11.92 -13.76
C ALA A 91 -3.42 -13.05 -14.80
N LYS A 92 -3.01 -14.27 -14.45
CA LYS A 92 -3.10 -15.44 -15.34
C LYS A 92 -4.54 -15.73 -15.80
N SER A 93 -5.56 -15.43 -14.97
CA SER A 93 -6.97 -15.60 -15.34
C SER A 93 -7.58 -14.36 -16.01
N GLN A 94 -6.88 -13.21 -15.96
CA GLN A 94 -7.36 -11.92 -16.46
C GLN A 94 -6.79 -11.58 -17.84
N THR A 95 -6.79 -12.55 -18.77
CA THR A 95 -6.12 -12.46 -20.08
C THR A 95 -6.48 -11.20 -20.87
N ALA A 96 -7.75 -10.79 -20.86
CA ALA A 96 -8.20 -9.59 -21.57
C ALA A 96 -7.57 -8.31 -20.99
N GLY A 97 -7.59 -8.15 -19.66
CA GLY A 97 -6.95 -7.01 -18.98
C GLY A 97 -5.43 -6.99 -19.19
N VAL A 98 -4.77 -8.15 -19.05
CA VAL A 98 -3.33 -8.30 -19.31
C VAL A 98 -2.97 -7.89 -20.75
N ASN A 99 -3.78 -8.31 -21.72
CA ASN A 99 -3.56 -7.95 -23.12
C ASN A 99 -3.76 -6.46 -23.37
N LEU A 100 -4.74 -5.81 -22.72
CA LEU A 100 -4.91 -4.36 -22.82
C LEU A 100 -3.70 -3.61 -22.27
N ILE A 101 -3.12 -4.05 -21.15
CA ILE A 101 -1.89 -3.44 -20.60
C ILE A 101 -0.77 -3.53 -21.63
N ARG A 102 -0.50 -4.73 -22.15
CA ARG A 102 0.56 -4.95 -23.17
C ARG A 102 0.32 -4.16 -24.45
N GLN A 103 -0.94 -4.03 -24.88
CA GLN A 103 -1.29 -3.28 -26.08
C GLN A 103 -1.10 -1.77 -25.90
N ASN A 104 -1.12 -1.25 -24.67
CA ASN A 104 -1.00 0.19 -24.40
C ASN A 104 0.37 0.59 -23.81
N GLU A 105 1.17 -0.36 -23.35
CA GLU A 105 2.54 -0.15 -22.86
C GLU A 105 3.36 0.71 -23.85
N GLY A 106 3.94 1.79 -23.35
CA GLY A 106 4.88 2.64 -24.10
C GLY A 106 4.25 3.49 -25.20
N LYS A 107 2.91 3.50 -25.36
CA LYS A 107 2.23 4.32 -26.37
C LYS A 107 2.09 5.79 -26.00
N ASN A 108 2.36 6.14 -24.73
CA ASN A 108 2.16 7.49 -24.19
C ASN A 108 0.73 8.01 -24.44
N GLN A 109 -0.26 7.11 -24.38
CA GLN A 109 -1.68 7.42 -24.49
C GLN A 109 -2.37 7.09 -23.15
N PRO A 110 -3.15 8.03 -22.59
CA PRO A 110 -3.94 7.73 -21.40
C PRO A 110 -5.06 6.76 -21.77
N ILE A 111 -5.31 5.80 -20.87
CA ILE A 111 -6.48 4.93 -20.91
C ILE A 111 -7.24 5.04 -19.59
N PRO A 112 -8.58 5.00 -19.61
CA PRO A 112 -9.35 4.97 -18.37
C PRO A 112 -9.06 3.68 -17.60
N LEU A 113 -8.75 3.83 -16.32
CA LEU A 113 -8.45 2.76 -15.39
C LEU A 113 -9.18 3.04 -14.07
N SER A 114 -9.78 2.00 -13.49
CA SER A 114 -10.30 2.04 -12.13
C SER A 114 -9.69 0.91 -11.31
N GLY A 115 -9.52 1.11 -10.01
CA GLY A 115 -9.09 0.07 -9.10
C GLY A 115 -8.96 0.55 -7.67
N ALA A 116 -8.67 -0.38 -6.75
CA ALA A 116 -8.45 -0.05 -5.36
C ALA A 116 -7.23 0.86 -5.22
N TRP A 117 -7.40 2.04 -4.63
CA TRP A 117 -6.27 2.95 -4.42
C TRP A 117 -5.59 2.63 -3.10
N ARG A 118 -4.27 2.77 -3.10
CA ARG A 118 -3.43 2.55 -1.93
C ARG A 118 -2.32 3.58 -1.88
N ILE A 119 -2.05 4.07 -0.67
CA ILE A 119 -0.77 4.67 -0.34
C ILE A 119 -0.06 3.73 0.62
N TRP A 120 1.11 3.25 0.26
CA TRP A 120 1.93 2.36 1.08
C TRP A 120 3.41 2.59 0.78
N PHE A 121 4.25 2.54 1.81
CA PHE A 121 5.67 2.87 1.67
C PHE A 121 6.50 1.62 1.36
N GLU A 122 6.08 0.78 0.40
CA GLU A 122 6.83 -0.42 0.04
C GLU A 122 8.12 -0.09 -0.73
N HIS A 123 8.01 0.85 -1.67
CA HIS A 123 9.10 1.30 -2.54
C HIS A 123 9.37 2.81 -2.40
N PRO A 124 9.58 3.33 -1.18
CA PRO A 124 9.69 4.77 -0.97
C PRO A 124 10.91 5.34 -1.69
N SER A 125 10.75 6.52 -2.25
CA SER A 125 11.86 7.25 -2.88
C SER A 125 12.79 7.87 -1.83
N ALA A 126 14.07 8.00 -2.20
CA ALA A 126 15.05 8.80 -1.47
C ALA A 126 14.71 10.30 -1.47
N THR A 127 13.94 10.73 -2.47
CA THR A 127 13.46 12.10 -2.64
C THR A 127 11.96 12.18 -2.35
N ASP A 128 11.53 13.34 -1.86
CA ASP A 128 10.11 13.59 -1.59
C ASP A 128 9.26 13.45 -2.85
N GLN A 129 8.14 12.71 -2.75
CA GLN A 129 7.14 12.61 -3.81
C GLN A 129 6.02 13.61 -3.53
N ILE A 130 5.90 14.65 -4.35
CA ILE A 130 5.04 15.81 -4.07
C ILE A 130 3.98 15.97 -5.17
N GLN A 131 2.69 15.89 -4.80
CA GLN A 131 1.60 16.10 -5.73
C GLN A 131 1.61 17.50 -6.35
N GLY A 132 1.52 17.55 -7.68
CA GLY A 132 1.57 18.79 -8.46
C GLY A 132 2.96 19.17 -8.97
N GLN A 133 3.99 18.42 -8.60
CA GLN A 133 5.27 18.45 -9.33
C GLN A 133 5.19 17.55 -10.56
N PRO A 134 6.06 17.77 -11.58
CA PRO A 134 6.17 16.88 -12.71
C PRO A 134 6.44 15.44 -12.27
N VAL A 135 5.63 14.49 -12.74
CA VAL A 135 5.85 13.06 -12.50
C VAL A 135 6.81 12.55 -13.59
N PRO A 136 8.01 12.07 -13.22
CA PRO A 136 8.96 11.56 -14.19
C PRO A 136 8.40 10.31 -14.87
N VAL A 137 8.77 10.10 -16.15
CA VAL A 137 8.53 8.83 -16.83
C VAL A 137 9.34 7.75 -16.09
N PRO A 138 8.72 6.67 -15.61
CA PRO A 138 9.44 5.59 -14.96
C PRO A 138 10.40 4.92 -15.96
N LYS A 139 11.47 4.30 -15.45
CA LYS A 139 12.50 3.65 -16.28
C LYS A 139 12.31 2.14 -16.41
N ASP A 140 11.48 1.58 -15.54
CA ASP A 140 11.22 0.16 -15.41
C ASP A 140 9.80 -0.04 -14.88
N THR A 141 9.43 -1.29 -14.64
CA THR A 141 8.09 -1.67 -14.17
C THR A 141 7.88 -1.37 -12.70
N ASN A 142 8.92 -1.15 -11.89
CA ASN A 142 8.81 -0.93 -10.45
C ASN A 142 9.69 0.24 -9.98
N PRO A 143 9.34 1.49 -10.38
CA PRO A 143 10.04 2.67 -9.92
C PRO A 143 9.81 2.87 -8.41
N ALA A 144 10.60 3.73 -7.78
CA ALA A 144 10.26 4.19 -6.43
C ALA A 144 8.88 4.89 -6.44
N HIS A 145 7.94 4.35 -5.67
CA HIS A 145 6.55 4.79 -5.61
C HIS A 145 6.00 4.58 -4.19
N VAL A 146 4.95 5.34 -3.87
CA VAL A 146 4.13 5.06 -2.68
C VAL A 146 2.64 5.02 -2.99
N PHE A 147 2.24 5.40 -4.21
CA PHE A 147 0.84 5.33 -4.63
C PHE A 147 0.69 4.17 -5.60
N GLU A 148 -0.38 3.40 -5.39
CA GLU A 148 -0.70 2.22 -6.18
C GLU A 148 -2.19 2.24 -6.54
N VAL A 149 -2.51 1.71 -7.72
CA VAL A 149 -3.81 1.10 -7.96
C VAL A 149 -3.66 -0.41 -7.91
N HIS A 150 -3.97 -0.98 -6.75
CA HIS A 150 -3.77 -2.39 -6.46
C HIS A 150 -4.92 -2.93 -5.61
N PRO A 151 -5.72 -3.89 -6.12
CA PRO A 151 -5.79 -4.33 -7.51
C PRO A 151 -6.59 -3.39 -8.43
N ILE A 152 -6.28 -3.42 -9.72
CA ILE A 152 -7.11 -2.87 -10.80
C ILE A 152 -8.46 -3.59 -10.81
N THR A 153 -9.55 -2.84 -11.00
CA THR A 153 -10.93 -3.36 -11.18
C THR A 153 -11.43 -3.26 -12.61
N GLN A 154 -10.94 -2.27 -13.38
CA GLN A 154 -11.35 -2.05 -14.76
C GLN A 154 -10.25 -1.37 -15.58
N LEU A 155 -10.08 -1.82 -16.82
CA LEU A 155 -9.23 -1.21 -17.86
C LEU A 155 -10.08 -0.93 -19.07
N GLN A 156 -10.21 0.34 -19.46
CA GLN A 156 -11.14 0.77 -20.51
C GLN A 156 -12.56 0.25 -20.22
N THR A 157 -13.08 -0.62 -21.07
CA THR A 157 -14.39 -1.28 -20.90
C THR A 157 -14.27 -2.71 -20.35
N THR A 158 -13.06 -3.22 -20.13
CA THR A 158 -12.80 -4.57 -19.64
C THR A 158 -12.76 -4.58 -18.12
N SER A 159 -13.74 -5.24 -17.50
CA SER A 159 -13.71 -5.54 -16.08
C SER A 159 -12.67 -6.60 -15.75
N VAL A 160 -11.96 -6.40 -14.65
CA VAL A 160 -11.06 -7.38 -14.01
C VAL A 160 -11.49 -7.65 -12.56
N LEU A 161 -12.73 -7.32 -12.17
CA LEU A 161 -13.26 -7.55 -10.82
C LEU A 161 -13.17 -9.02 -10.36
N SER A 162 -13.20 -9.97 -11.30
CA SER A 162 -13.03 -11.40 -11.01
C SER A 162 -11.62 -11.75 -10.48
N ALA A 163 -10.67 -10.81 -10.54
CA ALA A 163 -9.38 -10.95 -9.91
C ALA A 163 -9.47 -10.93 -8.38
N PHE A 164 -10.48 -10.30 -7.78
CA PHE A 164 -10.63 -10.12 -6.33
C PHE A 164 -11.11 -11.40 -5.65
N GLN A 165 -10.17 -12.31 -5.42
CA GLN A 165 -10.33 -13.59 -4.75
C GLN A 165 -8.99 -14.02 -4.13
N SER A 166 -9.00 -15.01 -3.24
CA SER A 166 -7.76 -15.64 -2.76
C SER A 166 -6.90 -16.13 -3.94
N ILE A 167 -5.58 -16.07 -3.81
CA ILE A 167 -4.63 -16.44 -4.88
C ILE A 167 -4.25 -17.92 -4.72
N PRO A 168 -4.72 -18.84 -5.58
CA PRO A 168 -4.49 -20.27 -5.38
C PRO A 168 -2.99 -20.62 -5.46
N GLY A 169 -2.47 -21.23 -4.40
CA GLY A 169 -1.06 -21.63 -4.30
C GLY A 169 -0.11 -20.53 -3.84
N TYR A 170 -0.63 -19.34 -3.52
CA TYR A 170 0.16 -18.29 -2.89
C TYR A 170 0.17 -18.46 -1.37
N GLN A 171 1.34 -18.27 -0.77
CA GLN A 171 1.54 -18.23 0.67
C GLN A 171 1.62 -16.78 1.12
N ALA A 172 0.51 -16.26 1.65
CA ALA A 172 0.46 -14.95 2.28
C ALA A 172 1.21 -14.96 3.62
N TYR A 173 1.53 -13.77 4.13
CA TYR A 173 2.03 -13.65 5.50
C TYR A 173 0.90 -13.94 6.48
N ASP A 174 1.23 -14.65 7.56
CA ASP A 174 0.30 -14.85 8.66
C ASP A 174 -0.01 -13.50 9.35
N ALA A 175 -1.15 -13.46 10.03
CA ALA A 175 -1.65 -12.26 10.69
C ALA A 175 -0.65 -11.72 11.72
N GLU A 176 -0.03 -12.57 12.54
CA GLU A 176 0.88 -12.11 13.60
C GLU A 176 2.11 -11.42 13.01
N THR A 177 2.75 -12.02 12.01
CA THR A 177 3.89 -11.46 11.29
C THR A 177 3.54 -10.13 10.63
N ALA A 178 2.47 -10.10 9.83
CA ALA A 178 2.10 -8.94 9.04
C ALA A 178 1.69 -7.76 9.92
N PHE A 179 0.74 -7.98 10.85
CA PHE A 179 0.20 -6.90 11.67
C PHE A 179 1.20 -6.41 12.73
N SER A 180 2.07 -7.28 13.28
CA SER A 180 3.15 -6.82 14.16
C SER A 180 4.08 -5.82 13.48
N SER A 181 4.39 -6.05 12.19
CA SER A 181 5.16 -5.11 11.37
C SER A 181 4.42 -3.78 11.20
N TYR A 182 3.13 -3.82 10.82
CA TYR A 182 2.33 -2.62 10.63
C TYR A 182 2.21 -1.80 11.93
N GLU A 183 1.95 -2.46 13.07
CA GLU A 183 1.85 -1.82 14.39
C GLU A 183 3.17 -1.24 14.89
N SER A 184 4.30 -1.77 14.44
CA SER A 184 5.62 -1.24 14.81
C SER A 184 5.89 0.12 14.17
N MET A 185 5.31 0.38 12.99
CA MET A 185 5.60 1.55 12.18
C MET A 185 5.19 2.86 12.86
N THR A 186 6.07 3.85 12.71
CA THR A 186 5.85 5.23 13.15
C THR A 186 5.94 6.16 11.96
N VAL A 187 5.05 7.14 11.90
CA VAL A 187 4.94 8.13 10.83
C VAL A 187 5.00 9.53 11.42
N THR A 188 5.56 10.48 10.67
CA THR A 188 5.44 11.90 10.96
C THR A 188 4.50 12.54 9.95
N VAL A 189 3.43 13.16 10.45
CA VAL A 189 2.47 13.94 9.66
C VAL A 189 2.74 15.42 9.87
N ARG A 190 2.83 16.17 8.78
CA ARG A 190 2.93 17.64 8.80
C ARG A 190 1.94 18.20 7.79
N ALA A 191 1.23 19.25 8.13
CA ALA A 191 0.27 19.85 7.20
C ALA A 191 0.43 21.36 7.11
N ASN A 192 -0.14 21.93 6.06
CA ASN A 192 -0.43 23.36 5.96
C ASN A 192 -1.85 23.54 5.41
N SER A 193 -2.20 24.72 4.90
CA SER A 193 -3.55 25.01 4.39
C SER A 193 -3.90 24.27 3.10
N SER A 194 -2.94 23.81 2.30
CA SER A 194 -3.16 23.20 0.99
C SER A 194 -2.69 21.75 0.87
N ALA A 195 -1.81 21.29 1.76
CA ALA A 195 -1.17 19.99 1.67
C ALA A 195 -1.00 19.28 3.02
N ILE A 196 -0.86 17.96 2.93
CA ILE A 196 -0.52 17.04 4.03
C ILE A 196 0.69 16.22 3.59
N GLY A 197 1.80 16.35 4.31
CA GLY A 197 3.00 15.54 4.18
C GLY A 197 2.99 14.37 5.16
N ILE A 198 3.38 13.20 4.69
CA ILE A 198 3.46 11.95 5.43
C ILE A 198 4.88 11.42 5.22
N LYS A 199 5.65 11.30 6.29
CA LYS A 199 6.99 10.71 6.28
C LYS A 199 6.99 9.40 7.06
N ALA A 200 7.32 8.29 6.39
CA ALA A 200 7.33 6.96 6.99
C ALA A 200 8.57 6.17 6.54
N PRO A 201 9.06 5.21 7.37
CA PRO A 201 10.04 4.23 6.91
C PRO A 201 9.43 3.32 5.83
N LYS A 202 10.29 2.58 5.12
CA LYS A 202 9.84 1.49 4.26
C LYS A 202 8.94 0.53 5.06
N ALA A 203 7.77 0.26 4.51
CA ALA A 203 6.85 -0.77 4.95
C ALA A 203 7.16 -2.10 4.23
N GLY A 204 6.86 -3.21 4.88
CA GLY A 204 6.89 -4.55 4.26
C GLY A 204 5.50 -5.16 4.18
N TYR A 205 5.45 -6.41 3.71
CA TYR A 205 4.31 -7.32 3.76
C TYR A 205 3.04 -6.80 3.07
N ASN A 206 2.87 -7.15 1.80
CA ASN A 206 1.68 -6.75 1.04
C ASN A 206 0.46 -7.58 1.39
N TYR A 207 0.53 -8.90 1.27
CA TYR A 207 -0.62 -9.77 1.47
C TYR A 207 -0.59 -10.41 2.85
N ALA A 208 -1.64 -10.16 3.63
CA ALA A 208 -1.88 -10.80 4.91
C ALA A 208 -3.13 -11.70 4.83
N GLU A 209 -3.00 -12.93 5.33
CA GLU A 209 -4.11 -13.85 5.59
C GLU A 209 -4.53 -13.74 7.06
N PHE A 210 -5.80 -13.47 7.30
CA PHE A 210 -6.33 -13.26 8.64
C PHE A 210 -7.85 -13.47 8.70
N VAL A 211 -8.38 -13.64 9.91
CA VAL A 211 -9.82 -13.63 10.14
C VAL A 211 -10.22 -12.25 10.65
N MET A 212 -11.22 -11.63 10.02
CA MET A 212 -11.83 -10.41 10.54
C MET A 212 -13.13 -10.74 11.29
N GLU A 213 -13.30 -10.20 12.49
CA GLU A 213 -14.56 -10.25 13.24
C GLU A 213 -15.20 -8.86 13.25
N LEU A 214 -16.40 -8.74 12.67
CA LEU A 214 -17.08 -7.46 12.52
C LEU A 214 -17.45 -6.87 13.89
N GLN A 215 -17.13 -5.60 14.11
CA GLN A 215 -17.47 -4.88 15.35
C GLN A 215 -18.60 -3.85 15.16
N GLY A 216 -19.10 -3.71 13.93
CA GLY A 216 -20.24 -2.89 13.56
C GLY A 216 -20.84 -3.36 12.23
N PRO A 217 -21.99 -2.80 11.82
CA PRO A 217 -22.59 -3.12 10.54
C PRO A 217 -21.71 -2.62 9.38
N PRO A 218 -21.74 -3.29 8.22
CA PRO A 218 -21.08 -2.79 7.03
C PRO A 218 -21.65 -1.43 6.60
N GLN A 219 -20.77 -0.44 6.38
CA GLN A 219 -21.15 0.90 5.95
C GLN A 219 -20.94 1.05 4.44
N GLN A 220 -22.03 1.28 3.70
CA GLN A 220 -21.95 1.54 2.26
C GLN A 220 -21.26 2.90 2.01
N VAL A 221 -20.33 2.91 1.05
CA VAL A 221 -19.74 4.13 0.46
C VAL A 221 -19.98 4.12 -1.05
N ALA A 222 -19.58 5.19 -1.74
CA ALA A 222 -19.92 5.39 -3.16
C ALA A 222 -19.45 4.24 -4.08
N ASP A 223 -18.31 3.65 -3.77
CA ASP A 223 -17.57 2.70 -4.60
C ASP A 223 -17.22 1.40 -3.85
N GLY A 224 -17.84 1.16 -2.70
CA GLY A 224 -17.45 0.06 -1.83
C GLY A 224 -18.20 -0.03 -0.51
N VAL A 225 -17.63 -0.79 0.41
CA VAL A 225 -18.14 -0.98 1.78
C VAL A 225 -16.97 -0.81 2.75
N LEU A 226 -17.20 -0.09 3.84
CA LEU A 226 -16.27 0.08 4.95
C LEU A 226 -16.78 -0.68 6.18
N VAL A 227 -15.89 -1.38 6.89
CA VAL A 227 -16.26 -2.15 8.08
C VAL A 227 -15.20 -1.97 9.16
N LEU A 228 -15.60 -1.80 10.42
CA LEU A 228 -14.68 -1.89 11.55
C LEU A 228 -14.65 -3.33 12.06
N ALA A 229 -13.47 -3.89 12.20
CA ALA A 229 -13.28 -5.27 12.63
C ALA A 229 -12.11 -5.44 13.60
N THR A 230 -12.22 -6.46 14.45
CA THR A 230 -11.07 -7.04 15.15
C THR A 230 -10.33 -7.93 14.16
N VAL A 231 -9.00 -7.92 14.21
CA VAL A 231 -8.17 -8.82 13.41
C VAL A 231 -7.76 -9.98 14.30
N LEU A 232 -8.05 -11.18 13.82
CA LEU A 232 -7.71 -12.44 14.44
C LEU A 232 -6.75 -13.20 13.53
N ASP A 233 -5.93 -14.07 14.11
CA ASP A 233 -5.24 -15.11 13.35
C ASP A 233 -6.25 -16.20 12.90
N THR A 234 -5.76 -17.20 12.17
CA THR A 234 -6.60 -18.30 11.67
C THR A 234 -7.03 -19.28 12.76
N GLU A 235 -6.45 -19.20 13.97
CA GLU A 235 -6.87 -19.95 15.16
C GLU A 235 -7.93 -19.19 15.98
N GLY A 236 -8.16 -17.90 15.66
CA GLY A 236 -9.15 -17.04 16.30
C GLY A 236 -8.61 -16.16 17.43
N SER A 237 -7.30 -16.10 17.64
CA SER A 237 -6.67 -15.21 18.64
C SER A 237 -6.57 -13.79 18.11
N THR A 238 -6.79 -12.79 18.97
CA THR A 238 -6.68 -11.38 18.57
C THR A 238 -5.23 -10.98 18.35
N VAL A 239 -4.96 -10.40 17.16
CA VAL A 239 -3.59 -10.01 16.75
C VAL A 239 -3.33 -8.52 16.96
N VAL A 240 -4.34 -7.66 16.79
CA VAL A 240 -4.23 -6.22 17.08
C VAL A 240 -5.24 -5.78 18.12
N GLY A 241 -4.76 -5.01 19.10
CA GLY A 241 -5.59 -4.52 20.22
C GLY A 241 -6.55 -3.38 19.86
N GLN A 242 -6.52 -2.87 18.62
CA GLN A 242 -7.42 -1.82 18.16
C GLN A 242 -8.15 -2.28 16.90
N LEU A 243 -9.37 -1.79 16.73
CA LEU A 243 -10.17 -2.06 15.53
C LEU A 243 -9.46 -1.55 14.28
N ARG A 244 -9.57 -2.31 13.20
CA ARG A 244 -9.08 -1.91 11.89
C ARG A 244 -10.26 -1.68 10.96
N ARG A 245 -10.15 -0.63 10.15
CA ARG A 245 -11.09 -0.39 9.06
C ARG A 245 -10.72 -1.33 7.91
N MET A 246 -11.71 -2.04 7.40
CA MET A 246 -11.63 -2.91 6.25
C MET A 246 -12.35 -2.22 5.10
N VAL A 247 -11.75 -2.28 3.91
CA VAL A 247 -12.22 -1.61 2.71
C VAL A 247 -12.51 -2.68 1.67
N PHE A 248 -13.77 -2.73 1.23
CA PHE A 248 -14.23 -3.66 0.21
C PHE A 248 -14.63 -2.90 -1.04
N VAL A 249 -14.16 -3.34 -2.20
CA VAL A 249 -14.47 -2.70 -3.48
C VAL A 249 -15.81 -3.21 -4.02
N ALA A 250 -16.71 -2.31 -4.42
CA ALA A 250 -18.02 -2.69 -4.93
C ALA A 250 -17.91 -3.61 -6.15
N GLY A 251 -18.83 -4.58 -6.26
CA GLY A 251 -18.86 -5.55 -7.36
C GLY A 251 -17.88 -6.72 -7.23
N THR A 252 -17.06 -6.76 -6.17
CA THR A 252 -16.15 -7.89 -5.90
C THR A 252 -16.82 -8.98 -5.06
N GLU A 253 -16.25 -10.18 -5.08
CA GLU A 253 -16.69 -11.30 -4.25
C GLU A 253 -16.59 -10.99 -2.74
N PRO A 254 -15.46 -10.44 -2.21
CA PRO A 254 -15.39 -10.00 -0.81
C PRO A 254 -16.48 -9.01 -0.42
N ALA A 255 -16.77 -8.01 -1.26
CA ALA A 255 -17.81 -7.04 -0.99
C ALA A 255 -19.22 -7.65 -0.98
N THR A 256 -19.43 -8.72 -1.75
CA THR A 256 -20.71 -9.45 -1.75
C THR A 256 -20.87 -10.24 -0.45
N LYS A 257 -19.82 -10.95 -0.02
CA LYS A 257 -19.82 -11.73 1.24
C LYS A 257 -20.07 -10.85 2.46
N VAL A 258 -19.38 -9.70 2.57
CA VAL A 258 -19.47 -8.87 3.79
C VAL A 258 -20.83 -8.18 3.96
N LYS A 259 -21.58 -7.91 2.88
CA LYS A 259 -22.85 -7.16 2.94
C LYS A 259 -23.92 -7.84 3.81
N GLY A 260 -23.91 -9.16 3.89
CA GLY A 260 -24.86 -9.93 4.70
C GLY A 260 -24.47 -10.09 6.17
N LEU A 261 -23.26 -9.67 6.53
CA LEU A 261 -22.69 -9.90 7.85
C LEU A 261 -23.11 -8.81 8.85
N LYS A 262 -23.21 -9.20 10.12
CA LYS A 262 -23.47 -8.33 11.27
C LYS A 262 -22.31 -8.39 12.27
N LYS A 263 -22.38 -7.54 13.29
CA LYS A 263 -21.42 -7.56 14.40
C LYS A 263 -21.30 -8.98 14.99
N GLY A 264 -20.08 -9.43 15.20
CA GLY A 264 -19.73 -10.76 15.71
C GLY A 264 -19.56 -11.82 14.63
N ASP A 265 -20.07 -11.58 13.42
CA ASP A 265 -19.80 -12.48 12.29
C ASP A 265 -18.33 -12.37 11.88
N ARG A 266 -17.79 -13.47 11.34
CA ARG A 266 -16.39 -13.59 10.94
C ARG A 266 -16.27 -13.82 9.44
N LEU A 267 -15.16 -13.38 8.87
CA LEU A 267 -14.79 -13.68 7.49
C LEU A 267 -13.29 -13.97 7.43
N HIS A 268 -12.92 -15.11 6.85
CA HIS A 268 -11.53 -15.43 6.56
C HIS A 268 -11.10 -14.74 5.25
N VAL A 269 -10.10 -13.88 5.31
CA VAL A 269 -9.79 -12.92 4.24
C VAL A 269 -8.31 -12.86 3.90
N LEU A 270 -8.08 -12.48 2.65
CA LEU A 270 -6.80 -12.00 2.14
C LEU A 270 -6.90 -10.48 1.97
N GLY A 271 -5.98 -9.74 2.59
CA GLY A 271 -5.99 -8.27 2.54
C GLY A 271 -4.63 -7.65 2.32
N ILE A 272 -4.64 -6.41 1.84
CA ILE A 272 -3.43 -5.58 1.67
C ILE A 272 -3.59 -4.25 2.43
N PRO A 273 -2.53 -3.74 3.10
CA PRO A 273 -2.64 -2.56 3.96
C PRO A 273 -2.53 -1.27 3.16
N ARG A 274 -3.29 -0.22 3.50
CA ARG A 274 -3.05 1.14 2.99
C ARG A 274 -3.08 2.16 4.11
N VAL A 275 -2.43 3.30 3.91
CA VAL A 275 -2.55 4.44 4.83
C VAL A 275 -4.01 4.88 4.93
N ASN A 276 -4.52 4.97 6.15
CA ASN A 276 -5.85 5.48 6.43
C ASN A 276 -5.83 7.01 6.37
N LEU A 277 -6.18 7.53 5.19
CA LEU A 277 -6.19 8.97 4.91
C LEU A 277 -7.21 9.76 5.75
N GLU A 278 -8.28 9.12 6.26
CA GLU A 278 -9.25 9.79 7.14
C GLU A 278 -8.62 10.10 8.50
N ARG A 279 -7.85 9.16 9.05
CA ARG A 279 -7.10 9.35 10.29
C ARG A 279 -5.92 10.30 10.11
N ILE A 280 -5.24 10.26 8.96
CA ILE A 280 -4.20 11.24 8.61
C ILE A 280 -4.79 12.66 8.54
N ALA A 281 -5.92 12.84 7.85
CA ALA A 281 -6.61 14.13 7.77
C ALA A 281 -7.05 14.63 9.14
N TYR A 282 -7.55 13.73 10.00
CA TYR A 282 -7.88 14.04 11.38
C TYR A 282 -6.65 14.55 12.15
N LEU A 283 -5.53 13.81 12.15
CA LEU A 283 -4.29 14.22 12.79
C LEU A 283 -3.80 15.59 12.30
N ALA A 284 -3.83 15.81 10.98
CA ALA A 284 -3.46 17.08 10.38
C ALA A 284 -4.36 18.25 10.82
N SER A 285 -5.66 18.00 11.05
CA SER A 285 -6.59 19.04 11.53
C SER A 285 -6.35 19.40 12.99
N GLN A 286 -6.01 18.42 13.84
CA GLN A 286 -5.79 18.64 15.27
C GLN A 286 -4.46 19.35 15.56
N ASN A 287 -3.46 19.19 14.69
CA ASN A 287 -2.10 19.70 14.94
C ASN A 287 -1.71 20.92 14.08
N GLY A 288 -2.54 21.32 13.12
CA GLY A 288 -2.28 22.48 12.26
C GLY A 288 -0.96 22.34 11.48
N GLN A 289 -0.04 23.28 11.70
CA GLN A 289 1.28 23.28 11.06
C GLN A 289 2.36 22.52 11.86
N ASN A 290 2.06 22.13 13.09
CA ASN A 290 3.00 21.41 13.94
C ASN A 290 3.11 19.96 13.46
N PRO A 291 4.34 19.44 13.22
CA PRO A 291 4.52 18.03 12.93
C PRO A 291 4.07 17.17 14.11
N VAL A 292 3.38 16.07 13.83
CA VAL A 292 2.99 15.05 14.81
C VAL A 292 3.57 13.70 14.42
N THR A 293 4.21 13.04 15.37
CA THR A 293 4.75 11.68 15.19
C THR A 293 3.87 10.69 15.96
N THR A 294 3.39 9.66 15.28
CA THR A 294 2.46 8.66 15.82
C THR A 294 2.65 7.30 15.17
N LYS A 295 2.03 6.25 15.71
CA LYS A 295 1.85 4.99 14.98
C LYS A 295 1.14 5.22 13.66
N LEU A 296 1.56 4.49 12.61
CA LEU A 296 1.00 4.61 11.27
C LEU A 296 -0.51 4.31 11.30
N PRO A 297 -1.39 5.26 10.95
CA PRO A 297 -2.79 4.94 10.75
C PRO A 297 -2.94 4.19 9.43
N TYR A 298 -3.36 2.93 9.49
CA TYR A 298 -3.64 2.10 8.32
C TYR A 298 -5.02 1.45 8.38
N GLU A 299 -5.43 0.92 7.24
CA GLU A 299 -6.63 0.14 7.02
C GLU A 299 -6.31 -0.98 6.02
N MET A 300 -7.14 -2.02 5.95
CA MET A 300 -6.91 -3.13 5.03
C MET A 300 -7.89 -3.06 3.86
N ILE A 301 -7.40 -3.11 2.63
CA ILE A 301 -8.22 -3.44 1.46
C ILE A 301 -8.39 -4.96 1.45
N ILE A 302 -9.63 -5.43 1.46
CA ILE A 302 -9.92 -6.86 1.36
C ILE A 302 -9.98 -7.22 -0.12
N VAL A 303 -9.03 -8.04 -0.54
CA VAL A 303 -8.82 -8.41 -1.95
C VAL A 303 -9.26 -9.83 -2.25
N GLY A 304 -9.40 -10.68 -1.23
CA GLY A 304 -9.94 -12.03 -1.36
C GLY A 304 -10.67 -12.47 -0.10
N ALA A 305 -11.58 -13.44 -0.24
CA ALA A 305 -12.22 -14.13 0.87
C ALA A 305 -12.05 -15.62 0.65
N PHE A 306 -11.55 -16.33 1.66
CA PHE A 306 -11.39 -17.77 1.58
C PHE A 306 -12.76 -18.47 1.64
N PRO A 307 -12.88 -19.70 1.12
CA PRO A 307 -14.00 -20.57 1.41
C PRO A 307 -14.08 -20.86 2.93
N ASP A 308 -15.30 -21.02 3.44
CA ASP A 308 -15.55 -21.51 4.80
C ASP A 308 -15.18 -23.00 4.94
#